data_AF-A0A947W0A5-F1
#
_entry.id   AF-A0A947W0A5-F1
#
_cell.length_a   1.000
_cell.length_b   1.000
_cell.length_c   1.000
_cell.angle_alpha   90.00
_cell.angle_beta   90.00
_cell.angle_gamma   90.00
#
_symmetry.space_group_name_H-M   'P 1'
#
loop_
_entity.id
_entity.type
_entity.pdbx_description
1 polymer ?
#
loop_
_entity_poly.entity_id
_entity_poly.type
_entity_poly.pdbx_seq_one_letter_code
_entity_poly.pdbx_strand_id
1 'polypeptide(L)' 'MGAIIVAEESEVLNMARCIGCGLCVTRCEFNAIALVEKEESEKYAIPANSVDKFMKMAQERGLI' A
#
# COMPACT_ATOMS: atom_id res chain seq x y z
N MET A 1 2.72 9.34 1.97
CA MET A 1 2.63 10.38 0.91
C MET A 1 3.99 10.46 0.19
N GLY A 2 4.01 10.68 -1.13
CA GLY A 2 5.25 10.78 -1.92
C GLY A 2 5.63 9.53 -2.75
N ALA A 3 4.65 8.80 -3.28
CA ALA A 3 4.90 7.63 -4.14
C ALA A 3 5.13 8.00 -5.62
N ILE A 4 4.77 9.22 -6.03
CA ILE A 4 4.96 9.71 -7.40
C ILE A 4 6.41 10.22 -7.54
N ILE A 5 7.10 9.79 -8.59
CA ILE A 5 8.43 10.23 -8.98
C ILE A 5 8.30 10.99 -10.30
N VAL A 6 8.80 12.22 -10.33
CA VAL A 6 8.81 13.04 -11.55
C VAL A 6 10.02 12.62 -12.40
N ALA A 7 9.78 12.15 -13.62
CA ALA A 7 10.81 11.96 -14.64
C ALA A 7 10.62 12.99 -15.78
N GLU A 8 11.59 13.09 -16.69
CA GLU A 8 11.65 14.16 -17.71
C GLU A 8 10.46 14.15 -18.68
N GLU A 9 9.88 12.97 -18.95
CA GLU A 9 8.81 12.78 -19.95
C GLU A 9 7.52 12.19 -19.37
N SER A 10 7.56 11.62 -18.15
CA SER A 10 6.38 11.07 -17.48
C SER A 10 6.56 10.95 -15.97
N GLU A 11 5.45 10.86 -15.24
CA GLU A 11 5.47 10.54 -13.82
C GLU A 11 5.42 9.03 -13.62
N VAL A 12 6.32 8.50 -12.78
CA VAL A 12 6.40 7.07 -12.46
C VAL A 12 5.89 6.84 -11.04
N LEU A 13 4.96 5.90 -10.88
CA LEU A 13 4.51 5.47 -9.55
C LEU A 13 5.46 4.42 -8.96
N ASN A 14 6.05 4.73 -7.81
CA ASN A 14 6.79 3.75 -7.04
C ASN A 14 5.83 2.85 -6.25
N MET A 15 5.60 1.63 -6.76
CA MET A 15 4.68 0.67 -6.15
C MET A 15 5.11 0.24 -4.74
N ALA A 16 6.41 0.21 -4.43
CA ALA A 16 6.89 -0.13 -3.09
C ALA A 16 6.54 0.95 -2.04
N ARG A 17 6.25 2.18 -2.48
CA ARG A 17 5.82 3.29 -1.60
C ARG A 17 4.33 3.62 -1.73
N CYS A 18 3.63 3.01 -2.68
CA CYS A 18 2.21 3.22 -2.88
C CYS A 18 1.41 2.60 -1.73
N ILE A 19 0.60 3.41 -1.07
CA ILE A 19 -0.29 2.97 0.02
C ILE A 19 -1.76 2.90 -0.39
N GLY A 20 -2.07 3.10 -1.68
CA GLY A 20 -3.44 3.06 -2.19
C GLY A 20 -4.34 4.25 -1.81
N CYS A 21 -3.78 5.42 -1.54
CA CYS A 21 -4.57 6.59 -1.09
C CYS A 21 -5.48 7.24 -2.16
N GLY A 22 -5.33 6.89 -3.44
CA GLY A 22 -6.21 7.37 -4.53
C GLY A 22 -6.00 8.80 -5.03
N LEU A 23 -5.20 9.64 -4.36
CA LEU A 23 -5.01 11.05 -4.76
C LEU A 23 -4.46 11.25 -6.19
N CYS A 24 -3.61 10.33 -6.66
CA CYS A 24 -3.08 10.36 -8.03
C CYS A 24 -4.18 10.14 -9.08
N VAL A 25 -5.12 9.25 -8.81
CA VAL A 25 -6.23 8.93 -9.72
C VAL A 25 -7.16 10.12 -9.87
N THR A 26 -7.53 10.76 -8.76
CA THR A 26 -8.41 11.94 -8.79
C THR A 26 -7.80 13.15 -9.50
N ARG A 27 -6.46 13.28 -9.49
CA ARG A 27 -5.77 14.43 -10.08
C ARG A 27 -5.43 14.24 -11.56
N CYS A 28 -5.42 13.01 -12.06
CA CYS A 28 -5.00 12.72 -13.43
C CYS A 28 -6.15 13.00 -14.43
N GLU A 29 -6.10 14.14 -15.11
CA GLU A 29 -7.10 14.52 -16.13
C GLU A 29 -7.15 13.58 -17.34
N PHE A 30 -6.04 12.86 -17.58
CA PHE A 30 -5.90 11.92 -18.69
C PHE A 30 -6.33 10.49 -18.35
N ASN A 31 -6.76 10.23 -17.10
CA ASN A 31 -7.08 8.89 -16.60
C ASN A 31 -5.96 7.85 -16.87
N ALA A 32 -4.70 8.29 -16.82
CA ALA A 32 -3.53 7.44 -17.12
C ALA A 32 -3.21 6.40 -16.02
N ILE A 33 -3.89 6.50 -14.88
CA ILE A 33 -3.66 5.66 -13.70
C ILE A 33 -5.00 5.27 -13.07
N ALA A 34 -5.08 4.03 -12.58
CA ALA A 34 -6.24 3.49 -11.86
C ALA A 34 -5.82 2.93 -10.50
N LEU A 35 -6.75 2.96 -9.55
CA LEU A 35 -6.60 2.28 -8.27
C LEU A 35 -7.18 0.87 -8.42
N VAL A 36 -6.36 -0.15 -8.21
CA VAL A 36 -6.75 -1.55 -8.28
C VAL A 36 -6.73 -2.18 -6.89
N GLU A 37 -7.68 -3.05 -6.62
CA GLU A 37 -7.66 -3.86 -5.40
C GLU A 37 -6.48 -4.85 -5.47
N LYS A 38 -5.89 -5.14 -4.31
CA LYS A 38 -4.84 -6.16 -4.22
C LYS A 38 -5.44 -7.54 -4.41
N GLU A 39 -4.66 -8.44 -5.00
CA GLU A 39 -5.02 -9.85 -5.08
C GLU A 39 -5.18 -10.44 -3.67
N GLU A 40 -6.01 -11.47 -3.54
CA GLU A 40 -6.28 -12.11 -2.24
C GLU A 40 -4.99 -12.61 -1.56
N SER A 41 -4.02 -13.07 -2.36
CA SER A 41 -2.70 -13.52 -1.91
C SER A 41 -1.82 -12.41 -1.32
N GLU A 42 -2.10 -11.14 -1.65
CA GLU A 42 -1.35 -9.97 -1.17
C GLU A 42 -2.01 -9.28 0.03
N LYS A 43 -3.21 -9.70 0.42
CA LYS A 43 -3.92 -9.13 1.57
C LYS A 43 -3.40 -9.70 2.87
N TYR A 44 -3.13 -8.82 3.83
CA TYR A 44 -2.71 -9.23 5.17
C TYR A 44 -3.90 -9.84 5.93
N ALA A 45 -3.68 -11.00 6.55
CA ALA A 45 -4.70 -11.67 7.36
C ALA A 45 -4.99 -10.89 8.64
N ILE A 46 -6.18 -10.31 8.73
CA ILE A 46 -6.68 -9.62 9.92
C ILE A 46 -6.74 -10.65 11.08
N PRO A 47 -6.04 -10.42 12.21
CA PRO A 47 -6.12 -11.32 13.35
C PRO A 47 -7.54 -11.34 13.92
N ALA A 48 -7.99 -12.52 14.37
CA ALA A 48 -9.37 -12.73 14.81
C ALA A 48 -9.73 -11.94 16.09
N ASN A 49 -8.73 -11.67 16.94
CA ASN A 49 -8.91 -10.94 18.19
C ASN A 49 -7.63 -10.18 18.58
N SER A 50 -7.74 -9.38 19.64
CA SER A 50 -6.63 -8.54 20.13
C SER A 50 -5.44 -9.38 20.63
N VAL A 51 -5.67 -10.56 21.23
CA VAL A 51 -4.58 -11.42 21.74
C VAL A 51 -3.72 -11.91 20.58
N ASP A 52 -4.34 -12.44 19.52
CA ASP A 52 -3.64 -12.91 18.32
C ASP A 52 -2.82 -11.79 17.67
N LYS A 53 -3.38 -10.57 17.65
CA LYS A 53 -2.68 -9.37 17.17
C LYS A 53 -1.43 -9.08 18.00
N PHE A 54 -1.54 -9.07 19.32
CA PHE A 54 -0.41 -8.79 20.21
C PHE A 54 0.67 -9.87 20.11
N MET A 55 0.29 -11.15 20.02
CA MET A 55 1.24 -12.26 19.86
C MET A 55 2.02 -12.14 18.55
N LYS A 56 1.35 -11.87 17.43
CA LYS A 56 2.04 -11.60 16.15
C LYS A 56 3.01 -10.43 16.24
N MET A 57 2.58 -9.30 16.82
CA MET A 57 3.44 -8.13 17.01
C MET A 57 4.66 -8.43 17.88
N ALA A 58 4.53 -9.26 18.91
CA ALA A 58 5.63 -9.67 19.77
C ALA A 58 6.64 -10.55 19.02
N GLN A 59 6.16 -11.50 18.21
CA GLN A 59 7.00 -12.34 17.34
C GLN A 59 7.77 -11.51 16.30
N GLU A 60 7.09 -10.60 15.59
CA GLU A 60 7.70 -9.74 14.57
C GLU A 60 8.79 -8.82 15.16
N ARG A 61 8.69 -8.50 16.45
CA ARG A 61 9.65 -7.68 17.18
C ARG A 61 10.71 -8.48 17.95
N GLY A 62 10.67 -9.81 17.90
CA GLY A 62 11.62 -10.70 18.59
C GLY A 62 11.53 -10.66 20.12
N LEU A 63 10.35 -10.38 20.67
CA LEU A 63 10.11 -10.33 22.12
C LEU A 63 9.74 -11.69 22.72
N ILE A 64 9.49 -12.69 21.88
CA ILE A 64 9.21 -14.10 22.20
C ILE A 64 9.76 -15.01 21.11
#